data_AF-A0A193PKU3-F1
#
_entry.id   AF-A0A193PKU3-F1
#
_cell.length_a   1.000
_cell.length_b   1.000
_cell.length_c   1.000
_cell.angle_alpha   90.00
_cell.angle_beta   90.00
_cell.angle_gamma   90.00
#
_symmetry.space_group_name_H-M   'P 1'
#
loop_
_entity.id
_entity.type
_entity.pdbx_description
1 polymer ?
#
loop_
_entity_poly.entity_id
_entity_poly.type
_entity_poly.pdbx_seq_one_letter_code
_entity_poly.pdbx_strand_id
1 'polypeptide(L)'
;MIRGSVPPASDIGHDGCGGPAVTVFPTTATKGQPPMPAHEFTLDDLKRILREGAGADEGIDLDGDIADTDFESLGYESLAMLETGSRIEREFGVTLDDDTLTDARTPRALLDAVNALLVPARIG
;
A
#
# COMPACT_ATOMS: atom_id res chain seq x y z
N MET A 1 -38.79 -10.85 -56.55
CA MET A 1 -40.04 -10.74 -55.76
C MET A 1 -39.63 -10.98 -54.31
N ILE A 2 -39.76 -10.08 -53.34
CA ILE A 2 -40.59 -8.90 -53.14
C ILE A 2 -39.90 -7.98 -52.13
N ARG A 3 -40.24 -6.70 -52.25
CA ARG A 3 -39.86 -5.57 -51.41
C ARG A 3 -40.35 -5.76 -49.97
N GLY A 4 -39.62 -5.19 -49.02
CA GLY A 4 -40.08 -4.94 -47.66
C GLY A 4 -39.25 -3.84 -47.02
N SER A 5 -39.41 -2.61 -47.49
CA SER A 5 -38.95 -1.39 -46.80
C SER A 5 -39.85 -1.10 -45.60
N VAL A 6 -39.26 -0.79 -44.45
CA VAL A 6 -39.73 0.28 -43.54
C VAL A 6 -38.55 0.81 -42.70
N PRO A 7 -38.43 2.15 -42.50
CA PRO A 7 -37.28 2.83 -41.87
C PRO A 7 -37.54 3.17 -40.36
N PRO A 8 -36.63 3.89 -39.65
CA PRO A 8 -36.42 3.82 -38.19
C PRO A 8 -37.10 4.92 -37.36
N ALA A 9 -37.26 4.65 -36.06
CA ALA A 9 -37.38 5.65 -34.99
C ALA A 9 -36.62 5.10 -33.77
N SER A 10 -35.45 5.66 -33.44
CA SER A 10 -35.30 6.67 -32.41
C SER A 10 -35.92 6.25 -31.07
N ASP A 11 -35.09 5.70 -30.19
CA ASP A 11 -35.28 5.90 -28.76
C ASP A 11 -33.92 6.26 -28.15
N ILE A 12 -33.87 7.50 -27.67
CA ILE A 12 -32.79 8.09 -26.91
C ILE A 12 -33.12 7.79 -25.45
N GLY A 13 -32.29 7.00 -24.81
CA GLY A 13 -32.38 6.68 -23.39
C GLY A 13 -30.99 6.50 -22.80
N HIS A 14 -30.27 7.62 -22.70
CA HIS A 14 -29.07 7.79 -21.90
C HIS A 14 -29.43 7.54 -20.43
N ASP A 15 -28.91 6.49 -19.82
CA ASP A 15 -28.42 6.48 -18.43
C ASP A 15 -27.92 5.08 -18.07
N GLY A 16 -26.74 5.01 -17.48
CA GLY A 16 -26.10 3.74 -17.12
C GLY A 16 -24.58 3.82 -17.11
N CYS A 17 -24.04 4.88 -16.52
CA CYS A 17 -22.65 4.89 -16.04
C CYS A 17 -22.49 3.80 -14.96
N GLY A 18 -22.29 2.55 -15.38
CA GLY A 18 -21.82 1.47 -14.52
C GLY A 18 -20.30 1.48 -14.43
N GLY A 19 -19.73 2.53 -13.84
CA GLY A 19 -18.33 2.51 -13.44
C GLY A 19 -18.10 1.44 -12.36
N PRO A 20 -16.89 0.86 -12.25
CA PRO A 20 -16.64 -0.14 -11.22
C PRO A 20 -16.81 0.51 -9.85
N ALA A 21 -17.58 -0.13 -8.99
CA ALA A 21 -17.60 0.17 -7.57
C ALA A 21 -16.18 -0.01 -7.03
N VAL A 22 -15.44 1.10 -6.92
CA VAL A 22 -14.22 1.17 -6.14
C VAL A 22 -14.68 1.01 -4.69
N THR A 23 -14.53 -0.21 -4.17
CA THR A 23 -14.67 -0.51 -2.75
C THR A 23 -13.62 0.30 -2.01
N VAL A 24 -13.99 1.48 -1.55
CA VAL A 24 -13.24 2.22 -0.55
C VAL A 24 -13.38 1.47 0.77
N PHE A 25 -12.30 0.85 1.21
CA PHE A 25 -12.18 0.30 2.54
C PHE A 25 -12.25 1.44 3.58
N PRO A 26 -12.89 1.25 4.75
CA PRO A 26 -12.89 2.24 5.79
C PRO A 26 -11.46 2.37 6.37
N THR A 27 -10.83 3.53 6.16
CA THR A 27 -9.60 3.88 6.88
C THR A 27 -9.95 4.05 8.35
N THR A 28 -9.36 3.23 9.20
CA THR A 28 -9.52 3.32 10.65
C THR A 28 -8.84 4.59 11.15
N ALA A 29 -9.66 5.51 11.64
CA ALA A 29 -9.21 6.73 12.30
C ALA A 29 -8.50 6.42 13.63
N THR A 30 -7.24 6.86 13.75
CA THR A 30 -6.55 7.00 15.04
C THR A 30 -6.13 8.46 15.24
N LYS A 31 -6.91 9.17 16.07
CA LYS A 31 -6.53 10.18 17.07
C LYS A 31 -5.34 11.12 16.78
N GLY A 32 -5.67 12.31 16.28
CA GLY A 32 -5.05 13.60 16.64
C GLY A 32 -3.63 13.88 16.17
N GLN A 33 -3.49 14.47 14.96
CA GLN A 33 -2.21 15.03 14.49
C GLN A 33 -2.38 16.55 14.21
N PRO A 34 -1.56 17.43 14.82
CA PRO A 34 -1.50 18.86 14.47
C PRO A 34 -0.87 19.08 13.07
N PRO A 35 -1.13 20.24 12.43
CA PRO A 35 -0.81 20.43 11.01
C PRO A 35 0.68 20.77 10.78
N MET A 36 1.44 19.83 10.23
CA MET A 36 2.42 20.02 9.13
C MET A 36 2.54 18.68 8.38
N PRO A 37 2.53 18.63 7.03
CA PRO A 37 2.69 17.39 6.28
C PRO A 37 4.15 16.93 6.31
N ALA A 38 4.58 16.43 7.46
CA ALA A 38 5.77 15.61 7.61
C ALA A 38 5.31 14.17 7.39
N HIS A 39 5.71 13.55 6.28
CA HIS A 39 5.39 12.15 5.99
C HIS A 39 6.16 11.27 6.99
N GLU A 40 5.53 10.92 8.11
CA GLU A 40 6.02 9.88 9.02
C GLU A 40 5.65 8.52 8.43
N PHE A 41 6.60 7.58 8.42
CA PHE A 41 6.30 6.20 8.04
C PHE A 41 5.78 5.46 9.26
N THR A 42 4.57 4.90 9.20
CA THR A 42 3.94 4.24 10.35
C THR A 42 3.92 2.72 10.22
N LEU A 43 3.69 2.02 11.33
CA LEU A 43 3.52 0.56 11.30
C LEU A 43 2.30 0.16 10.45
N ASP A 44 1.26 1.01 10.39
CA ASP A 44 0.08 0.77 9.54
C ASP A 44 0.44 0.84 8.05
N ASP A 45 1.23 1.85 7.65
CA ASP A 45 1.78 1.94 6.30
C ASP A 45 2.63 0.71 5.95
N LEU A 46 3.50 0.30 6.87
CA LEU A 46 4.30 -0.91 6.68
C LEU A 46 3.42 -2.15 6.51
N LYS A 47 2.39 -2.34 7.34
CA LYS A 47 1.43 -3.47 7.20
C LYS A 47 0.71 -3.44 5.86
N ARG A 48 0.28 -2.26 5.40
CA ARG A 48 -0.36 -2.10 4.08
C ARG A 48 0.62 -2.49 2.96
N ILE A 49 1.84 -1.98 3.00
CA ILE A 49 2.86 -2.27 1.97
C ILE A 49 3.25 -3.74 2.00
N LEU A 50 3.40 -4.38 3.16
CA LEU A 50 3.68 -5.81 3.27
C LEU A 50 2.58 -6.67 2.63
N ARG A 51 1.31 -6.28 2.80
CA ARG A 51 0.17 -6.95 2.14
C ARG A 51 0.21 -6.77 0.63
N GLU A 52 0.51 -5.57 0.16
CA GLU A 52 0.54 -5.24 -1.27
C GLU A 52 1.80 -5.77 -1.99
N GLY A 53 2.95 -5.77 -1.31
CA GLY A 53 4.28 -6.03 -1.85
C GLY A 53 4.69 -7.50 -1.84
N ALA A 54 4.21 -8.28 -0.85
CA ALA A 54 4.40 -9.73 -0.86
C ALA A 54 3.37 -10.47 -1.71
N GLY A 55 2.42 -9.75 -2.33
CA GLY A 55 1.27 -10.34 -3.01
C GLY A 55 0.45 -11.22 -2.07
N ALA A 56 0.39 -10.84 -0.78
CA ALA A 56 0.14 -11.75 0.32
C ALA A 56 -1.15 -12.56 0.12
N ASP A 57 -0.95 -13.87 0.13
CA ASP A 57 -1.94 -14.86 0.56
C ASP A 57 -2.72 -14.29 1.75
N GLU A 58 -4.05 -14.30 1.66
CA GLU A 58 -4.99 -13.67 2.60
C GLU A 58 -4.84 -14.18 4.06
N GLY A 59 -3.92 -15.12 4.33
CA GLY A 59 -3.70 -15.79 5.61
C GLY A 59 -2.64 -15.21 6.57
N ILE A 60 -1.85 -14.18 6.22
CA ILE A 60 -0.87 -13.61 7.17
C ILE A 60 -1.55 -12.64 8.14
N ASP A 61 -1.60 -13.03 9.42
CA ASP A 61 -2.17 -12.20 10.49
C ASP A 61 -1.21 -11.10 10.94
N LEU A 62 -1.34 -9.93 10.30
CA LEU A 62 -0.58 -8.73 10.65
C LEU A 62 -1.29 -7.85 11.70
N ASP A 63 -2.46 -8.24 12.21
CA ASP A 63 -3.22 -7.42 13.17
C ASP A 63 -2.60 -7.46 14.58
N GLY A 64 -1.87 -8.52 14.91
CA GLY A 64 -1.21 -8.72 16.20
C GLY A 64 0.06 -7.90 16.45
N ASP A 65 0.78 -8.27 17.52
CA ASP A 65 2.06 -7.68 17.93
C ASP A 65 3.21 -8.21 17.06
N ILE A 66 3.21 -7.78 15.79
CA ILE A 66 4.20 -8.21 14.79
C ILE A 66 5.46 -7.35 14.78
N ALA A 67 5.47 -6.23 15.50
CA ALA A 67 6.53 -5.23 15.45
C ALA A 67 7.93 -5.82 15.75
N ASP A 68 8.00 -6.71 16.72
CA ASP A 68 9.23 -7.35 17.19
C ASP A 68 9.38 -8.80 16.69
N THR A 69 8.53 -9.21 15.73
CA THR A 69 8.60 -10.55 15.13
C THR A 69 9.41 -10.51 13.83
N ASP A 70 10.34 -11.45 13.66
CA ASP A 70 11.09 -11.59 12.41
C ASP A 70 10.18 -11.80 11.21
N PHE A 71 10.51 -11.18 10.09
CA PHE A 71 9.82 -11.34 8.81
C PHE A 71 9.73 -12.81 8.38
N GLU A 72 10.80 -13.58 8.57
CA GLU A 72 10.80 -15.03 8.28
C GLU A 72 9.80 -15.81 9.16
N SER A 73 9.61 -15.41 10.42
CA SER A 73 8.62 -16.04 11.31
C SER A 73 7.18 -15.67 10.94
N LEU A 74 6.99 -14.50 10.32
CA LEU A 74 5.71 -14.06 9.76
C LEU A 74 5.41 -14.71 8.40
N GLY A 75 6.37 -15.44 7.82
CA GLY A 75 6.23 -16.08 6.50
C GLY A 75 6.67 -15.21 5.32
N TYR A 76 7.37 -14.11 5.57
CA TYR A 76 7.97 -13.28 4.53
C TYR A 76 9.38 -13.78 4.20
N GLU A 77 9.61 -14.05 2.93
CA GLU A 77 10.93 -14.39 2.40
C GLU A 77 11.66 -13.14 1.89
N SER A 78 12.97 -13.26 1.65
CA SER A 78 13.82 -12.16 1.19
C SER A 78 13.29 -11.45 -0.08
N LEU A 79 12.67 -12.19 -1.02
CA LEU A 79 12.09 -11.60 -2.22
C LEU A 79 10.89 -10.69 -1.91
N ALA A 80 10.01 -11.12 -1.01
CA ALA A 80 8.87 -10.31 -0.58
C ALA A 80 9.34 -9.03 0.12
N MET A 81 10.43 -9.12 0.89
CA MET A 81 11.06 -7.95 1.49
C MET A 81 11.64 -7.00 0.44
N LEU A 82 12.30 -7.50 -0.61
CA LEU A 82 12.85 -6.67 -1.68
C LEU A 82 11.77 -5.89 -2.45
N GLU A 83 10.65 -6.55 -2.75
CA GLU A 83 9.49 -5.90 -3.36
C GLU A 83 8.86 -4.86 -2.42
N THR A 84 8.77 -5.18 -1.13
CA THR A 84 8.30 -4.26 -0.07
C THR A 84 9.18 -3.02 0.00
N GLY A 85 10.51 -3.19 0.09
CA GLY A 85 11.49 -2.10 0.11
C GLY A 85 11.37 -1.21 -1.13
N SER A 86 11.35 -1.84 -2.31
CA SER A 86 11.19 -1.12 -3.58
C SER A 86 9.89 -0.32 -3.66
N ARG A 87 8.82 -0.75 -2.97
CA ARG A 87 7.55 -0.01 -2.90
C ARG A 87 7.64 1.16 -1.93
N ILE A 88 8.27 0.98 -0.76
CA ILE A 88 8.52 2.05 0.21
C ILE A 88 9.31 3.17 -0.45
N GLU A 89 10.39 2.86 -1.16
CA GLU A 89 11.20 3.85 -1.87
C GLU A 89 10.38 4.67 -2.85
N ARG A 90 9.53 4.01 -3.64
CA ARG A 90 8.68 4.66 -4.64
C ARG A 90 7.58 5.53 -4.04
N GLU A 91 7.00 5.11 -2.92
CA GLU A 91 5.87 5.79 -2.28
C GLU A 91 6.32 6.95 -1.38
N PHE A 92 7.40 6.74 -0.62
CA PHE A 92 7.90 7.70 0.37
C PHE A 92 9.08 8.54 -0.15
N GLY A 93 9.62 8.23 -1.33
CA GLY A 93 10.73 8.97 -1.92
C GLY A 93 12.06 8.79 -1.18
N VAL A 94 12.22 7.68 -0.46
CA VAL A 94 13.44 7.30 0.26
C VAL A 94 14.31 6.36 -0.56
N THR A 95 15.55 6.14 -0.12
CA THR A 95 16.45 5.13 -0.70
C THR A 95 16.81 4.12 0.37
N LEU A 96 16.41 2.87 0.18
CA LEU A 96 16.67 1.74 1.07
C LEU A 96 17.72 0.84 0.42
N ASP A 97 18.92 0.81 0.99
CA ASP A 97 19.94 -0.12 0.55
C ASP A 97 19.58 -1.56 0.93
N ASP A 98 20.03 -2.53 0.12
CA ASP A 98 19.81 -3.96 0.32
C ASP A 98 20.30 -4.44 1.69
N ASP A 99 21.40 -3.88 2.18
CA ASP A 99 21.96 -4.15 3.51
C ASP A 99 21.01 -3.68 4.62
N THR A 100 20.40 -2.50 4.47
CA THR A 100 19.41 -1.98 5.44
C THR A 100 18.18 -2.87 5.47
N LEU A 101 17.72 -3.32 4.32
CA LEU A 101 16.56 -4.21 4.23
C LEU A 101 16.85 -5.60 4.81
N THR A 102 18.08 -6.09 4.63
CA THR A 102 18.52 -7.39 5.15
C THR A 102 18.79 -7.34 6.66
N ASP A 103 19.33 -6.24 7.18
CA ASP A 103 19.57 -6.01 8.62
C ASP A 103 18.27 -5.71 9.38
N ALA A 104 17.32 -5.04 8.73
CA ALA A 104 15.98 -4.80 9.24
C ALA A 104 15.12 -6.08 9.20
N ARG A 105 15.43 -7.02 10.09
CA ARG A 105 14.79 -8.34 10.17
C ARG A 105 13.39 -8.31 10.78
N THR A 106 13.04 -7.21 11.45
CA THR A 106 11.73 -7.01 12.08
C THR A 106 11.01 -5.78 11.53
N PRO A 107 9.67 -5.74 11.57
CA PRO A 107 8.90 -4.56 11.16
C PRO A 107 9.30 -3.30 11.90
N ARG A 108 9.62 -3.39 13.19
CA ARG A 108 10.09 -2.25 13.98
C ARG A 108 11.44 -1.72 13.51
N ALA A 109 12.37 -2.60 13.16
CA ALA A 109 13.67 -2.20 12.63
C ALA A 109 13.53 -1.51 11.27
N LEU A 110 12.70 -2.05 10.38
CA LEU A 110 12.46 -1.44 9.06
C LEU A 110 11.74 -0.08 9.18
N LEU A 111 10.76 0.00 10.08
CA LEU A 111 10.06 1.24 10.40
C LEU A 111 11.03 2.33 10.86
N ASP A 112 11.94 2.00 11.78
CA ASP A 112 12.95 2.93 12.29
C ASP A 112 13.91 3.38 11.18
N ALA A 113 14.41 2.45 10.37
CA ALA A 113 15.29 2.73 9.25
C ALA A 113 14.66 3.70 8.25
N VAL A 114 13.40 3.50 7.87
CA VAL A 114 12.69 4.39 6.94
C VAL A 114 12.43 5.75 7.55
N ASN A 115 12.01 5.81 8.82
CA ASN A 115 11.82 7.09 9.49
C ASN A 115 13.12 7.88 9.64
N ALA A 116 14.26 7.21 9.86
CA ALA A 116 15.56 7.85 9.89
C ALA A 116 15.92 8.54 8.55
N LEU A 117 15.42 8.01 7.42
CA LEU A 117 15.59 8.60 6.09
C LEU A 117 14.60 9.74 5.83
N LEU A 118 13.41 9.68 6.44
CA LEU A 118 12.33 10.67 6.27
C LEU A 118 12.49 11.91 7.14
N VAL A 119 13.06 11.77 8.35
CA VAL A 119 13.36 12.91 9.20
C VAL A 119 14.47 13.69 8.49
N PRO A 120 14.18 14.87 7.89
CA PRO A 120 15.25 15.66 7.33
C PRO A 120 16.18 15.99 8.48
N ALA A 121 17.48 15.71 8.30
CA ALA A 121 18.50 16.23 9.20
C ALA A 121 18.15 17.70 9.44
N ARG A 122 17.72 18.03 10.65
CA ARG A 122 17.42 19.42 10.99
C ARG A 122 18.76 20.13 11.04
N ILE A 123 19.21 20.56 9.87
CA ILE A 123 20.36 21.44 9.70
C ILE A 123 19.96 22.74 10.38
N GLY A 124 20.37 22.86 11.64
CA GLY A 124 20.43 24.10 12.41
C GLY A 124 21.80 24.71 12.29
#